data_AF-A0A4R3Z4K1-F1
#
_entry.id   AF-A0A4R3Z4K1-F1
#
_cell.length_a   1.000
_cell.length_b   1.000
_cell.length_c   1.000
_cell.angle_alpha   90.00
_cell.angle_beta   90.00
_cell.angle_gamma   90.00
#
_symmetry.space_group_name_H-M   'P 1'
#
loop_
_entity.id
_entity.type
_entity.pdbx_description
1 polymer ?
#
loop_
_entity_poly.entity_id
_entity_poly.type
_entity_poly.pdbx_seq_one_letter_code
_entity_poly.pdbx_strand_id
1 'polypeptide(L)'
;MKPRKKLFIAIICIIIAILVIGIGYFVINQSSIHFISNHEIEVNTVVDYSRFIDYVKDGKKDDVKIDSSQVNVKKVGEYKVVYKYKDEEKTLKVNVVDTLPPEFDVKSKKVALNQTVEPSELVKNIKDASQTKVSFAKNYEFNKVGWQEIEVIVKDAYDNETRKKVKVNVVKDEKAPEIIVGNANVVVGEKIDLKALATIKDDFDKNPTLKVESDKLDTNKIGTYQVKYIAKDVSGNQSEKTIQVEVVDKTKDNEKVVYLTFDDGPSRHTPEVLEILKRYQCKATFFITGMNEKYRPYIKTAYDQGHTIGLHTYSHNYSKVYASTNAYFKDLDKVGKLAKEYIGFTPKYIRFPGGGSNTISRKYNKGIMSQLTKQVGKKGYIYYDWNCENGDGYAHMSQSQMLKRATSSSAKKVMILMHDANGKQNTVDILPKVIEHYQKKGYTFKAIDDSTPVFHQHVNN
;
A
#
# COMPACT_ATOMS: atom_id res chain seq x y z
N MET A 1 -14.16 77.59 -87.46
CA MET A 1 -14.84 78.32 -86.36
C MET A 1 -15.05 77.42 -85.15
N LYS A 2 -14.76 77.78 -83.90
CA LYS A 2 -13.53 78.40 -83.35
C LYS A 2 -12.74 77.24 -82.70
N PRO A 3 -11.39 77.21 -82.72
CA PRO A 3 -10.59 76.10 -82.17
C PRO A 3 -10.98 75.73 -80.72
N ARG A 4 -11.47 76.70 -79.94
CA ARG A 4 -12.02 76.49 -78.59
C ARG A 4 -13.30 75.63 -78.50
N LYS A 5 -14.21 75.67 -79.48
CA LYS A 5 -15.44 74.84 -79.47
C LYS A 5 -15.15 73.37 -79.82
N LYS A 6 -14.24 73.11 -80.76
CA LYS A 6 -13.79 71.74 -81.09
C LYS A 6 -13.01 71.12 -79.92
N LEU A 7 -12.18 71.91 -79.24
CA LEU A 7 -11.46 71.48 -78.03
C LEU A 7 -12.41 71.17 -76.86
N PHE A 8 -13.44 72.00 -76.64
CA PHE A 8 -14.44 71.77 -75.58
C PHE A 8 -15.28 70.50 -75.80
N ILE A 9 -15.73 70.27 -77.04
CA ILE A 9 -16.45 69.03 -77.41
C ILE A 9 -15.53 67.81 -77.26
N ALA A 10 -14.26 67.91 -77.67
CA ALA A 10 -13.29 66.83 -77.49
C ALA A 10 -13.05 66.49 -76.00
N ILE A 11 -12.95 67.50 -75.13
CA ILE A 11 -12.80 67.31 -73.68
C ILE A 11 -14.04 66.62 -73.08
N ILE A 12 -15.25 67.02 -73.48
CA ILE A 12 -16.49 66.37 -73.01
C ILE A 12 -16.55 64.91 -73.47
N CYS A 13 -16.21 64.61 -74.72
CA CYS A 13 -16.16 63.23 -75.21
C CYS A 13 -15.12 62.39 -74.46
N ILE A 14 -13.97 62.97 -74.10
CA ILE A 14 -12.95 62.31 -73.28
C ILE A 14 -13.46 62.05 -71.85
N ILE A 15 -14.12 63.01 -71.21
CA ILE A 15 -14.70 62.84 -69.88
C ILE A 15 -15.78 61.75 -69.89
N ILE A 16 -16.67 61.74 -70.89
CA ILE A 16 -17.69 60.69 -71.04
C ILE A 16 -17.03 59.34 -71.29
N ALA A 17 -15.99 59.26 -72.13
CA ALA A 17 -15.24 58.02 -72.34
C ALA A 17 -14.58 57.54 -71.03
N ILE A 18 -13.97 58.41 -70.25
CA ILE A 18 -13.39 58.08 -68.93
C ILE A 18 -14.48 57.62 -67.96
N LEU A 19 -15.66 58.24 -67.99
CA LEU A 19 -16.78 57.88 -67.11
C LEU A 19 -17.39 56.53 -67.51
N VAL A 20 -17.51 56.25 -68.81
CA VAL A 20 -17.97 54.96 -69.34
C VAL A 20 -16.93 53.86 -69.10
N ILE A 21 -15.64 54.16 -69.25
CA ILE A 21 -14.55 53.25 -68.89
C ILE A 21 -14.55 53.02 -67.38
N GLY A 22 -14.77 54.05 -66.56
CA GLY A 22 -14.84 53.97 -65.11
C GLY A 22 -16.05 53.17 -64.63
N ILE A 23 -17.23 53.39 -65.21
CA ILE A 23 -18.44 52.61 -64.94
C ILE A 23 -18.29 51.18 -65.46
N GLY A 24 -17.74 50.99 -66.66
CA GLY A 24 -17.45 49.67 -67.21
C GLY A 24 -16.48 48.91 -66.31
N TYR A 25 -15.39 49.54 -65.89
CA TYR A 25 -14.43 48.99 -64.94
C TYR A 25 -15.08 48.69 -63.59
N PHE A 26 -15.94 49.56 -63.08
CA PHE A 26 -16.68 49.35 -61.84
C PHE A 26 -17.67 48.18 -61.93
N VAL A 27 -18.41 48.06 -63.04
CA VAL A 27 -19.38 46.98 -63.28
C VAL A 27 -18.69 45.64 -63.54
N ILE A 28 -17.54 45.65 -64.22
CA ILE A 28 -16.71 44.46 -64.50
C ILE A 28 -15.96 43.99 -63.24
N ASN A 29 -15.55 44.91 -62.35
CA ASN A 29 -14.87 44.57 -61.09
C ASN A 29 -15.81 44.36 -59.90
N GLN A 30 -17.13 44.34 -60.11
CA GLN A 30 -18.04 43.85 -59.08
C GLN A 30 -17.84 42.36 -58.89
N SER A 31 -17.68 41.94 -57.64
CA SER A 31 -17.60 40.53 -57.31
C SER A 31 -18.83 39.77 -57.80
N SER A 32 -18.59 38.56 -58.27
CA SER A 32 -19.62 37.63 -58.72
C SER A 32 -20.20 36.82 -57.56
N ILE A 33 -19.47 36.71 -56.43
CA ILE A 33 -19.89 35.92 -55.25
C ILE A 33 -20.22 36.85 -54.09
N HIS A 34 -21.47 36.82 -53.65
CA HIS A 34 -21.95 37.58 -52.51
C HIS A 34 -22.30 36.62 -51.37
N PHE A 35 -21.85 36.95 -50.16
CA PHE A 35 -22.07 36.13 -48.96
C PHE A 35 -23.15 36.76 -48.07
N ILE A 36 -23.79 35.93 -47.26
CA ILE A 36 -24.70 36.39 -46.19
C ILE A 36 -23.90 37.14 -45.10
N SER A 37 -24.57 37.66 -44.07
CA SER A 37 -23.88 38.40 -43.00
C SER A 37 -23.30 37.52 -41.89
N ASN A 38 -23.96 36.40 -41.54
CA ASN A 38 -23.54 35.50 -40.47
C ASN A 38 -22.78 34.28 -41.02
N HIS A 39 -21.58 34.04 -40.48
CA HIS A 39 -20.67 32.98 -40.89
C HIS A 39 -20.29 32.03 -39.76
N GLU A 40 -21.14 31.94 -38.75
CA GLU A 40 -20.94 31.04 -37.62
C GLU A 40 -21.26 29.59 -37.99
N ILE A 41 -20.49 28.69 -37.39
CA ILE A 41 -20.57 27.24 -37.54
C ILE A 41 -20.56 26.67 -36.13
N GLU A 42 -21.56 25.87 -35.79
CA GLU A 42 -21.55 25.16 -34.53
C GLU A 42 -20.48 24.06 -34.55
N VAL A 43 -19.67 23.99 -33.50
CA VAL A 43 -18.63 22.97 -33.34
C VAL A 43 -19.22 21.55 -33.40
N ASN A 44 -18.44 20.61 -33.96
CA ASN A 44 -18.81 19.22 -34.17
C ASN A 44 -20.04 18.97 -35.07
N THR A 45 -20.46 19.95 -35.87
CA THR A 45 -21.54 19.78 -36.84
C THR A 45 -21.04 19.49 -38.26
N VAL A 46 -21.93 18.87 -39.05
CA VAL A 46 -21.74 18.74 -40.50
C VAL A 46 -22.22 20.03 -41.16
N VAL A 47 -21.39 20.64 -41.99
CA VAL A 47 -21.64 21.97 -42.56
C VAL A 47 -21.73 21.88 -44.08
N ASP A 48 -22.81 22.40 -44.63
CA ASP A 48 -22.90 22.78 -46.05
C ASP A 48 -22.42 24.22 -46.22
N TYR A 49 -21.23 24.39 -46.81
CA TYR A 49 -20.61 25.71 -46.99
C TYR A 49 -21.23 26.54 -48.11
N SER A 50 -22.08 25.95 -48.95
CA SER A 50 -22.84 26.69 -49.96
C SER A 50 -23.88 27.63 -49.32
N ARG A 51 -24.32 27.31 -48.09
CA ARG A 51 -25.27 28.12 -47.31
C ARG A 51 -24.80 29.55 -47.05
N PHE A 52 -23.50 29.80 -47.08
CA PHE A 52 -22.93 31.13 -46.85
C PHE A 52 -23.00 32.03 -48.10
N ILE A 53 -23.22 31.46 -49.28
CA ILE A 53 -23.43 32.23 -50.51
C ILE A 53 -24.86 32.77 -50.46
N ASP A 54 -25.03 34.09 -50.56
CA ASP A 54 -26.32 34.75 -50.68
C ASP A 54 -26.86 34.57 -52.12
N TYR A 55 -26.12 35.10 -53.09
CA TYR A 55 -26.36 34.89 -54.52
C TYR A 55 -25.05 34.93 -55.34
N VAL A 56 -25.12 34.43 -56.57
CA VAL A 56 -24.02 34.48 -57.56
C VAL A 56 -24.49 35.31 -58.75
N LYS A 57 -23.76 36.36 -59.12
CA LYS A 57 -24.04 37.20 -60.29
C LYS A 57 -23.79 36.38 -61.56
N ASP A 58 -24.77 36.35 -62.46
CA ASP A 58 -24.70 35.64 -63.76
C ASP A 58 -24.41 34.12 -63.65
N GLY A 59 -24.90 33.46 -62.59
CA GLY A 59 -24.69 32.03 -62.30
C GLY A 59 -25.59 31.45 -61.21
N LYS A 60 -25.35 30.19 -60.83
CA LYS A 60 -26.01 29.50 -59.70
C LYS A 60 -25.00 29.17 -58.59
N LYS A 61 -25.49 28.94 -57.37
CA LYS A 61 -24.64 28.56 -56.21
C LYS A 61 -23.87 27.26 -56.47
N ASP A 62 -24.49 26.30 -57.15
CA ASP A 62 -23.90 24.99 -57.47
C ASP A 62 -22.71 25.09 -58.43
N ASP A 63 -22.57 26.21 -59.15
CA ASP A 63 -21.45 26.44 -60.07
C ASP A 63 -20.17 26.87 -59.32
N VAL A 64 -20.27 27.19 -58.01
CA VAL A 64 -19.15 27.65 -57.19
C VAL A 64 -18.41 26.46 -56.61
N LYS A 65 -17.11 26.36 -56.90
CA LYS A 65 -16.24 25.37 -56.27
C LYS A 65 -15.81 25.86 -54.90
N ILE A 66 -16.07 25.06 -53.87
CA ILE A 66 -15.81 25.41 -52.47
C ILE A 66 -14.69 24.53 -51.93
N ASP A 67 -13.62 25.16 -51.42
CA ASP A 67 -12.54 24.51 -50.70
C ASP A 67 -12.60 24.92 -49.22
N SER A 68 -13.05 23.97 -48.40
CA SER A 68 -13.14 24.09 -46.94
C SER A 68 -12.05 23.27 -46.23
N SER A 69 -10.98 22.86 -46.93
CA SER A 69 -9.93 21.98 -46.38
C SER A 69 -9.22 22.55 -45.16
N GLN A 70 -9.22 23.88 -45.01
CA GLN A 70 -8.61 24.59 -43.89
C GLN A 70 -9.53 24.68 -42.66
N VAL A 71 -10.81 24.31 -42.76
CA VAL A 71 -11.76 24.41 -41.64
C VAL A 71 -11.70 23.16 -40.77
N ASN A 72 -11.45 23.34 -39.48
CA ASN A 72 -11.56 22.28 -38.50
C ASN A 72 -12.80 22.48 -37.62
N VAL A 73 -13.94 21.90 -38.03
CA VAL A 73 -15.21 21.99 -37.29
C VAL A 73 -15.17 21.35 -35.90
N LYS A 74 -14.11 20.61 -35.54
CA LYS A 74 -13.94 20.03 -34.20
C LYS A 74 -13.23 20.98 -33.21
N LYS A 75 -12.86 22.18 -33.66
CA LYS A 75 -12.12 23.14 -32.85
C LYS A 75 -12.71 24.54 -33.07
N VAL A 76 -13.06 25.22 -31.97
CA VAL A 76 -13.51 26.60 -31.99
C VAL A 76 -12.38 27.52 -32.50
N GLY A 77 -12.73 28.47 -33.37
CA GLY A 77 -11.78 29.40 -33.96
C GLY A 77 -12.25 30.01 -35.29
N GLU A 78 -11.48 30.98 -35.77
CA GLU A 78 -11.67 31.58 -37.10
C GLU A 78 -10.94 30.72 -38.16
N TYR A 79 -11.64 30.36 -39.23
CA TYR A 79 -11.12 29.59 -40.34
C TYR A 79 -11.43 30.26 -41.68
N LYS A 80 -10.75 29.81 -42.73
CA LYS A 80 -10.91 30.35 -44.09
C LYS A 80 -11.52 29.29 -45.00
N VAL A 81 -12.52 29.68 -45.78
CA VAL A 81 -13.13 28.89 -46.85
C VAL A 81 -12.90 29.62 -48.16
N VAL A 82 -12.42 28.91 -49.18
CA VAL A 82 -12.12 29.49 -50.49
C VAL A 82 -13.23 29.13 -51.48
N TYR A 83 -13.81 30.14 -52.11
CA TYR A 83 -14.88 30.03 -53.11
C TYR A 83 -14.32 30.44 -54.47
N LYS A 84 -14.46 29.57 -55.48
CA LYS A 84 -13.97 29.81 -56.85
C LYS A 84 -15.11 29.74 -57.85
N TYR A 85 -15.28 30.82 -58.62
CA TYR A 85 -16.29 30.91 -59.67
C TYR A 85 -15.72 31.68 -60.87
N LYS A 86 -15.70 31.04 -62.05
CA LYS A 86 -15.00 31.56 -63.26
C LYS A 86 -13.54 31.92 -62.90
N ASP A 87 -13.11 33.15 -63.18
CA ASP A 87 -11.76 33.65 -62.89
C ASP A 87 -11.66 34.31 -61.49
N GLU A 88 -12.73 34.30 -60.69
CA GLU A 88 -12.76 34.90 -59.36
C GLU A 88 -12.50 33.86 -58.25
N GLU A 89 -11.63 34.23 -57.32
CA GLU A 89 -11.36 33.50 -56.08
C GLU A 89 -11.60 34.42 -54.87
N LYS A 90 -12.46 33.98 -53.95
CA LYS A 90 -12.77 34.71 -52.72
C LYS A 90 -12.52 33.85 -51.48
N THR A 91 -11.88 34.45 -50.49
CA THR A 91 -11.73 33.84 -49.17
C THR A 91 -12.77 34.42 -48.22
N LEU A 92 -13.61 33.56 -47.64
CA LEU A 92 -14.52 33.91 -46.56
C LEU A 92 -13.93 33.46 -45.22
N LYS A 93 -14.01 34.31 -44.21
CA LYS A 93 -13.74 33.94 -42.82
C LYS A 93 -15.01 33.38 -42.18
N VAL A 94 -14.93 32.18 -41.63
CA VAL A 94 -16.00 31.53 -40.88
C VAL A 94 -15.56 31.32 -39.43
N ASN A 95 -16.50 31.43 -38.50
CA ASN A 95 -16.22 31.25 -37.07
C ASN A 95 -16.85 29.95 -36.59
N VAL A 96 -16.02 28.97 -36.23
CA VAL A 96 -16.52 27.81 -35.48
C VAL A 96 -16.70 28.26 -34.04
N VAL A 97 -17.93 28.21 -33.54
CA VAL A 97 -18.37 28.67 -32.21
C VAL A 97 -19.01 27.51 -31.45
N ASP A 98 -19.12 27.66 -30.14
CA ASP A 98 -19.86 26.75 -29.26
C ASP A 98 -21.04 27.53 -28.66
N THR A 99 -22.26 27.23 -29.11
CA THR A 99 -23.49 27.93 -28.68
C THR A 99 -24.43 27.02 -27.92
N LEU A 100 -24.11 25.73 -27.83
CA LEU A 100 -24.94 24.75 -27.18
C LEU A 100 -24.55 24.62 -25.70
N PRO A 101 -25.51 24.65 -24.77
CA PRO A 101 -25.18 24.49 -23.36
C PRO A 101 -24.82 23.03 -23.03
N PRO A 102 -24.01 22.80 -21.97
CA PRO A 102 -23.64 21.46 -21.54
C PRO A 102 -24.85 20.59 -21.19
N GLU A 103 -24.85 19.34 -21.63
CA GLU A 103 -25.79 18.33 -21.16
C GLU A 103 -25.18 17.54 -19.99
N PHE A 104 -25.96 17.26 -18.95
CA PHE A 104 -25.50 16.43 -17.82
C PHE A 104 -26.63 15.73 -17.10
N ASP A 105 -26.33 14.66 -16.37
CA ASP A 105 -27.27 14.00 -15.47
C ASP A 105 -27.02 14.40 -14.02
N VAL A 106 -28.08 14.39 -13.21
CA VAL A 106 -27.96 14.57 -11.76
C VAL A 106 -27.85 13.23 -11.04
N LYS A 107 -27.14 13.24 -9.91
CA LYS A 107 -26.98 12.10 -9.01
C LYS A 107 -27.42 12.51 -7.61
N SER A 108 -28.50 11.90 -7.13
CA SER A 108 -28.90 12.05 -5.73
C SER A 108 -27.81 11.51 -4.81
N LYS A 109 -27.60 12.18 -3.68
CA LYS A 109 -26.56 11.83 -2.71
C LYS A 109 -27.11 11.83 -1.29
N LYS A 110 -26.62 10.90 -0.47
CA LYS A 110 -26.82 10.88 0.98
C LYS A 110 -25.60 11.52 1.64
N VAL A 111 -25.81 12.44 2.58
CA VAL A 111 -24.74 13.22 3.24
C VAL A 111 -25.00 13.31 4.74
N ALA A 112 -23.94 13.46 5.53
CA ALA A 112 -24.06 13.69 6.97
C ALA A 112 -24.49 15.14 7.27
N LEU A 113 -25.07 15.32 8.45
CA LEU A 113 -25.43 16.64 8.97
C LEU A 113 -24.19 17.54 9.05
N ASN A 114 -24.28 18.77 8.53
CA ASN A 114 -23.21 19.75 8.43
C ASN A 114 -22.04 19.36 7.50
N GLN A 115 -22.17 18.29 6.72
CA GLN A 115 -21.17 17.93 5.72
C GLN A 115 -21.12 18.95 4.57
N THR A 116 -19.91 19.35 4.16
CA THR A 116 -19.70 20.10 2.92
C THR A 116 -19.90 19.21 1.70
N VAL A 117 -20.67 19.69 0.72
CA VAL A 117 -20.94 18.97 -0.53
C VAL A 117 -20.44 19.81 -1.69
N GLU A 118 -19.57 19.24 -2.51
CA GLU A 118 -19.12 19.90 -3.73
C GLU A 118 -20.16 19.72 -4.85
N PRO A 119 -20.46 20.77 -5.65
CA PRO A 119 -21.45 20.69 -6.74
C PRO A 119 -21.18 19.55 -7.73
N SER A 120 -19.91 19.28 -8.00
CA SER A 120 -19.47 18.21 -8.91
C SER A 120 -19.86 16.82 -8.43
N GLU A 121 -20.09 16.60 -7.13
CA GLU A 121 -20.51 15.30 -6.59
C GLU A 121 -21.97 14.94 -6.92
N LEU A 122 -22.77 15.93 -7.34
CA LEU A 122 -24.18 15.79 -7.68
C LEU A 122 -24.43 15.72 -9.19
N VAL A 123 -23.37 15.80 -10.00
CA VAL A 123 -23.42 15.80 -11.47
C VAL A 123 -22.67 14.58 -12.01
N LYS A 124 -23.14 14.01 -13.12
CA LYS A 124 -22.45 12.97 -13.89
C LYS A 124 -22.74 13.13 -15.39
N ASN A 125 -21.97 12.44 -16.23
CA ASN A 125 -22.19 12.39 -17.69
C ASN A 125 -22.25 13.78 -18.35
N ILE A 126 -21.37 14.71 -17.95
CA ILE A 126 -21.27 16.01 -18.61
C ILE A 126 -20.80 15.79 -20.05
N LYS A 127 -21.57 16.29 -21.01
CA LYS A 127 -21.28 16.28 -22.43
C LYS A 127 -21.31 17.71 -22.92
N ASP A 128 -20.18 18.15 -23.46
CA ASP A 128 -20.01 19.47 -24.01
C ASP A 128 -18.82 19.47 -24.98
N ALA A 129 -18.80 20.40 -25.92
CA ALA A 129 -17.69 20.56 -26.84
C ALA A 129 -16.52 21.34 -26.21
N SER A 130 -16.79 22.14 -25.16
CA SER A 130 -15.81 22.94 -24.46
C SER A 130 -15.64 22.52 -22.99
N GLN A 131 -14.75 23.22 -22.27
CA GLN A 131 -14.49 22.92 -20.87
C GLN A 131 -15.64 23.44 -20.00
N THR A 132 -16.04 22.64 -19.01
CA THR A 132 -17.19 22.97 -18.15
C THR A 132 -16.80 23.21 -16.70
N LYS A 133 -17.59 24.03 -16.02
CA LYS A 133 -17.51 24.32 -14.59
C LYS A 133 -18.86 24.03 -13.92
N VAL A 134 -18.81 23.30 -12.82
CA VAL A 134 -19.99 22.97 -12.00
C VAL A 134 -20.06 23.92 -10.81
N SER A 135 -21.24 24.46 -10.51
CA SER A 135 -21.48 25.33 -9.36
C SER A 135 -22.89 25.14 -8.79
N PHE A 136 -23.12 25.61 -7.57
CA PHE A 136 -24.47 25.73 -7.04
C PHE A 136 -25.11 27.05 -7.45
N ALA A 137 -26.44 27.06 -7.64
CA ALA A 137 -27.18 28.29 -7.92
C ALA A 137 -27.18 29.29 -6.75
N LYS A 138 -26.92 28.82 -5.53
CA LYS A 138 -26.78 29.62 -4.30
C LYS A 138 -25.97 28.85 -3.27
N ASN A 139 -25.65 29.47 -2.13
CA ASN A 139 -25.07 28.75 -1.01
C ASN A 139 -26.09 27.78 -0.40
N TYR A 140 -25.69 26.54 -0.17
CA TYR A 140 -26.51 25.51 0.48
C TYR A 140 -25.81 25.01 1.73
N GLU A 141 -26.53 25.04 2.85
CA GLU A 141 -26.12 24.41 4.09
C GLU A 141 -26.88 23.09 4.26
N PHE A 142 -26.22 22.07 4.80
CA PHE A 142 -26.77 20.73 5.02
C PHE A 142 -26.96 20.45 6.53
N ASN A 143 -27.51 21.42 7.25
CA ASN A 143 -27.62 21.44 8.73
C ASN A 143 -28.97 20.93 9.28
N LYS A 144 -29.85 20.40 8.42
CA LYS A 144 -31.14 19.84 8.81
C LYS A 144 -31.37 18.47 8.17
N VAL A 145 -31.75 17.48 8.98
CA VAL A 145 -32.05 16.11 8.53
C VAL A 145 -33.26 16.10 7.59
N GLY A 146 -33.18 15.32 6.52
CA GLY A 146 -34.24 15.11 5.54
C GLY A 146 -33.80 15.35 4.10
N TRP A 147 -34.77 15.33 3.19
CA TRP A 147 -34.53 15.60 1.78
C TRP A 147 -34.49 17.12 1.52
N GLN A 148 -33.42 17.59 0.91
CA GLN A 148 -33.23 18.97 0.48
C GLN A 148 -33.06 19.01 -1.04
N GLU A 149 -33.79 19.92 -1.70
CA GLU A 149 -33.66 20.15 -3.14
C GLU A 149 -32.56 21.18 -3.41
N ILE A 150 -31.61 20.79 -4.26
CA ILE A 150 -30.43 21.56 -4.64
C ILE A 150 -30.50 21.83 -6.14
N GLU A 151 -30.14 23.04 -6.57
CA GLU A 151 -29.99 23.40 -7.97
C GLU A 151 -28.50 23.54 -8.32
N VAL A 152 -28.06 22.75 -9.29
CA VAL A 152 -26.70 22.75 -9.85
C VAL A 152 -26.69 23.38 -11.23
N ILE A 153 -25.63 24.15 -11.51
CA ILE A 153 -25.37 24.82 -12.78
C ILE A 153 -24.10 24.19 -13.37
N VAL A 154 -24.18 23.75 -14.63
CA VAL A 154 -23.00 23.42 -15.43
C VAL A 154 -22.91 24.48 -16.52
N LYS A 155 -21.79 25.21 -16.51
CA LYS A 155 -21.50 26.32 -17.43
C LYS A 155 -20.24 26.00 -18.22
N ASP A 156 -20.27 26.26 -19.50
CA ASP A 156 -19.14 26.00 -20.40
C ASP A 156 -18.14 27.18 -20.46
N ALA A 157 -17.15 27.11 -21.36
CA ALA A 157 -16.14 28.16 -21.52
C ALA A 157 -16.65 29.40 -22.28
N TYR A 158 -17.82 29.32 -22.91
CA TYR A 158 -18.44 30.33 -23.76
C TYR A 158 -19.73 30.92 -23.15
N ASP A 159 -19.91 30.69 -21.85
CA ASP A 159 -21.01 31.15 -21.03
C ASP A 159 -22.37 30.49 -21.26
N ASN A 160 -22.45 29.40 -22.03
CA ASN A 160 -23.66 28.59 -22.14
C ASN A 160 -23.86 27.75 -20.87
N GLU A 161 -25.09 27.67 -20.36
CA GLU A 161 -25.38 26.98 -19.09
C GLU A 161 -26.63 26.10 -19.13
N THR A 162 -26.55 24.99 -18.39
CA THR A 162 -27.71 24.13 -18.07
C THR A 162 -27.89 24.07 -16.55
N ARG A 163 -29.15 24.13 -16.10
CA ARG A 163 -29.53 24.04 -14.68
C ARG A 163 -30.37 22.80 -14.44
N LYS A 164 -30.06 22.04 -13.38
CA LYS A 164 -30.89 20.89 -12.97
C LYS A 164 -31.05 20.84 -11.46
N LYS A 165 -32.22 20.36 -11.03
CA LYS A 165 -32.55 20.12 -9.62
C LYS A 165 -32.24 18.68 -9.24
N VAL A 166 -31.75 18.50 -8.02
CA VAL A 166 -31.39 17.20 -7.44
C VAL A 166 -31.75 17.16 -5.97
N LYS A 167 -32.20 16.00 -5.48
CA LYS A 167 -32.49 15.81 -4.05
C LYS A 167 -31.26 15.23 -3.34
N VAL A 168 -30.87 15.86 -2.25
CA VAL A 168 -29.84 15.39 -1.32
C VAL A 168 -30.52 14.94 -0.03
N ASN A 169 -30.20 13.74 0.45
CA ASN A 169 -30.73 13.22 1.71
C ASN A 169 -29.72 13.46 2.84
N VAL A 170 -29.99 14.44 3.68
CA VAL A 170 -29.18 14.76 4.86
C VAL A 170 -29.61 13.83 6.00
N VAL A 171 -28.66 13.09 6.57
CA VAL A 171 -28.90 12.19 7.69
C VAL A 171 -28.00 12.51 8.87
N LYS A 172 -28.37 12.02 10.05
CA LYS A 172 -27.41 11.92 11.16
C LYS A 172 -26.44 10.80 10.85
N ASP A 173 -25.17 11.08 11.05
CA ASP A 173 -24.14 10.07 11.11
C ASP A 173 -23.91 9.69 12.57
N GLU A 174 -24.02 8.40 12.86
CA GLU A 174 -23.91 7.83 14.21
C GLU A 174 -22.68 6.92 14.33
N LYS A 175 -21.92 6.73 13.25
CA LYS A 175 -20.74 5.88 13.25
C LYS A 175 -19.51 6.72 13.46
N ALA A 176 -18.61 6.23 14.31
CA ALA A 176 -17.32 6.85 14.51
C ALA A 176 -16.32 6.41 13.41
N PRO A 177 -15.33 7.25 13.08
CA PRO A 177 -14.26 6.88 12.17
C PRO A 177 -13.52 5.61 12.60
N GLU A 178 -13.09 4.79 11.67
CA GLU A 178 -12.22 3.63 11.91
C GLU A 178 -10.74 4.04 11.93
N ILE A 179 -10.01 3.67 13.00
CA ILE A 179 -8.55 3.89 13.11
C ILE A 179 -7.78 2.61 12.76
N ILE A 180 -7.07 2.65 11.64
CA ILE A 180 -6.19 1.58 11.17
C ILE A 180 -4.75 1.96 11.50
N VAL A 181 -4.22 1.36 12.56
CA VAL A 181 -2.85 1.54 13.04
C VAL A 181 -2.41 0.26 13.76
N GLY A 182 -1.12 -0.08 13.67
CA GLY A 182 -0.50 -1.24 14.33
C GLY A 182 0.60 -0.83 15.30
N ASN A 183 1.14 -1.79 16.05
CA ASN A 183 2.32 -1.55 16.89
C ASN A 183 3.51 -1.12 16.02
N ALA A 184 4.41 -0.33 16.61
CA ALA A 184 5.56 0.24 15.91
C ALA A 184 6.84 0.12 16.73
N ASN A 185 7.98 0.12 16.05
CA ASN A 185 9.29 0.12 16.68
C ASN A 185 10.07 1.36 16.23
N VAL A 186 10.83 1.96 17.15
CA VAL A 186 11.73 3.09 16.88
C VAL A 186 13.07 2.83 17.54
N VAL A 187 14.17 3.23 16.90
CA VAL A 187 15.49 3.10 17.50
C VAL A 187 15.66 4.17 18.56
N VAL A 188 16.32 3.84 19.67
CA VAL A 188 16.66 4.80 20.72
C VAL A 188 17.41 6.01 20.13
N GLY A 189 16.90 7.21 20.41
CA GLY A 189 17.40 8.49 19.88
C GLY A 189 16.86 8.90 18.51
N GLU A 190 16.13 8.03 17.80
CA GLU A 190 15.49 8.39 16.53
C GLU A 190 14.12 9.06 16.75
N LYS A 191 13.68 9.82 15.73
CA LYS A 191 12.35 10.44 15.68
C LYS A 191 11.37 9.49 14.98
N ILE A 192 10.11 9.50 15.42
CA ILE A 192 9.02 8.74 14.81
C ILE A 192 7.86 9.67 14.47
N ASP A 193 7.33 9.61 13.24
CA ASP A 193 6.12 10.31 12.85
C ASP A 193 4.90 9.45 13.17
N LEU A 194 4.34 9.65 14.36
CA LEU A 194 3.20 8.88 14.85
C LEU A 194 1.93 9.08 14.02
N LYS A 195 1.74 10.25 13.39
CA LYS A 195 0.56 10.50 12.56
C LYS A 195 0.61 9.71 11.27
N ALA A 196 1.79 9.59 10.66
CA ALA A 196 2.00 8.81 9.44
C ALA A 196 1.75 7.30 9.62
N LEU A 197 1.75 6.79 10.86
CA LEU A 197 1.47 5.37 11.14
C LEU A 197 -0.02 4.99 11.05
N ALA A 198 -0.92 5.97 11.11
CA ALA A 198 -2.35 5.73 11.19
C ALA A 198 -3.07 6.15 9.90
N THR A 199 -3.98 5.30 9.45
CA THR A 199 -4.99 5.63 8.44
C THR A 199 -6.35 5.69 9.12
N ILE A 200 -7.09 6.76 8.87
CA ILE A 200 -8.48 6.94 9.34
C ILE A 200 -9.43 6.81 8.16
N LYS A 201 -10.56 6.14 8.38
CA LYS A 201 -11.63 6.00 7.40
C LYS A 201 -12.96 6.29 8.05
N ASP A 202 -13.87 6.89 7.31
CA ASP A 202 -15.24 7.13 7.77
C ASP A 202 -16.22 6.94 6.61
N ASP A 203 -17.49 6.66 6.90
CA ASP A 203 -18.48 6.38 5.85
C ASP A 203 -19.10 7.63 5.22
N PHE A 204 -19.07 8.77 5.91
CA PHE A 204 -19.52 10.06 5.37
C PHE A 204 -18.41 11.09 5.23
N ASP A 205 -17.51 11.20 6.21
CA ASP A 205 -16.45 12.20 6.27
C ASP A 205 -15.18 11.73 5.54
N LYS A 206 -14.81 12.43 4.47
CA LYS A 206 -13.59 12.13 3.72
C LYS A 206 -12.32 12.56 4.46
N ASN A 207 -12.42 13.51 5.39
CA ASN A 207 -11.28 14.08 6.09
C ASN A 207 -11.53 14.16 7.61
N PRO A 208 -11.73 13.03 8.31
CA PRO A 208 -11.84 13.04 9.75
C PRO A 208 -10.57 13.61 10.40
N THR A 209 -10.70 14.16 11.60
CA THR A 209 -9.57 14.69 12.35
C THR A 209 -8.89 13.58 13.15
N LEU A 210 -7.55 13.62 13.26
CA LEU A 210 -6.77 12.68 14.06
C LEU A 210 -5.88 13.41 15.08
N LYS A 211 -6.09 13.08 16.36
CA LYS A 211 -5.24 13.48 17.49
C LYS A 211 -4.43 12.27 17.96
N VAL A 212 -3.15 12.49 18.27
CA VAL A 212 -2.25 11.48 18.84
C VAL A 212 -1.79 11.96 20.21
N GLU A 213 -2.04 11.16 21.24
CA GLU A 213 -1.59 11.39 22.60
C GLU A 213 -0.40 10.48 22.90
N SER A 214 0.78 11.09 23.04
CA SER A 214 2.07 10.40 23.17
C SER A 214 2.95 10.99 24.28
N ASP A 215 2.36 11.67 25.27
CA ASP A 215 3.09 12.43 26.30
C ASP A 215 4.06 11.56 27.13
N LYS A 216 3.83 10.25 27.16
CA LYS A 216 4.67 9.28 27.87
C LYS A 216 5.75 8.65 27.00
N LEU A 217 5.71 8.83 25.68
CA LEU A 217 6.70 8.27 24.76
C LEU A 217 8.01 9.05 24.88
N ASP A 218 9.06 8.38 25.35
CA ASP A 218 10.43 8.89 25.34
C ASP A 218 11.29 8.07 24.39
N THR A 219 11.55 8.59 23.19
CA THR A 219 12.37 7.86 22.20
C THR A 219 13.85 7.80 22.58
N ASN A 220 14.31 8.52 23.61
CA ASN A 220 15.69 8.43 24.10
C ASN A 220 15.87 7.34 25.16
N LYS A 221 14.79 6.69 25.59
CA LYS A 221 14.84 5.65 26.62
C LYS A 221 14.22 4.36 26.10
N ILE A 222 15.01 3.29 26.14
CA ILE A 222 14.57 1.94 25.77
C ILE A 222 13.37 1.54 26.63
N GLY A 223 12.33 0.99 25.99
CA GLY A 223 11.12 0.54 26.67
C GLY A 223 9.93 0.41 25.75
N THR A 224 8.82 -0.08 26.31
CA THR A 224 7.53 -0.16 25.61
C THR A 224 6.61 0.94 26.11
N TYR A 225 6.13 1.76 25.19
CA TYR A 225 5.29 2.92 25.47
C TYR A 225 3.90 2.73 24.86
N GLN A 226 2.88 3.31 25.50
CA GLN A 226 1.53 3.35 24.95
C GLN A 226 1.29 4.69 24.27
N VAL A 227 0.81 4.64 23.03
CA VAL A 227 0.38 5.81 22.26
C VAL A 227 -1.09 5.65 21.91
N LYS A 228 -1.89 6.68 22.18
CA LYS A 228 -3.33 6.67 21.95
C LYS A 228 -3.69 7.56 20.76
N TYR A 229 -4.45 7.00 19.83
CA TYR A 229 -5.00 7.68 18.67
C TYR A 229 -6.48 7.97 18.91
N ILE A 230 -6.93 9.17 18.61
CA ILE A 230 -8.32 9.62 18.74
C ILE A 230 -8.74 10.22 17.41
N ALA A 231 -9.74 9.64 16.77
CA ALA A 231 -10.29 10.14 15.51
C ALA A 231 -11.71 10.69 15.71
N LYS A 232 -12.03 11.81 15.06
CA LYS A 232 -13.33 12.48 15.17
C LYS A 232 -13.81 13.00 13.83
N ASP A 233 -15.06 12.70 13.47
CA ASP A 233 -15.70 13.20 12.24
C ASP A 233 -16.36 14.58 12.42
N VAL A 234 -16.88 15.14 11.32
CA VAL A 234 -17.66 16.39 11.29
C VAL A 234 -18.95 16.36 12.10
N SER A 235 -19.55 15.18 12.32
CA SER A 235 -20.77 14.98 13.10
C SER A 235 -20.49 14.88 14.61
N GLY A 236 -19.22 14.75 14.98
CA GLY A 236 -18.73 14.66 16.34
C GLY A 236 -18.56 13.25 16.89
N ASN A 237 -18.78 12.19 16.10
CA ASN A 237 -18.55 10.83 16.58
C ASN A 237 -17.04 10.58 16.71
N GLN A 238 -16.66 9.81 17.73
CA GLN A 238 -15.27 9.63 18.12
C GLN A 238 -14.93 8.15 18.32
N SER A 239 -13.76 7.76 17.86
CA SER A 239 -13.14 6.47 18.16
C SER A 239 -11.75 6.63 18.74
N GLU A 240 -11.28 5.60 19.44
CA GLU A 240 -9.97 5.60 20.08
C GLU A 240 -9.26 4.27 19.88
N LYS A 241 -7.94 4.30 19.71
CA LYS A 241 -7.11 3.10 19.59
C LYS A 241 -5.75 3.32 20.24
N THR A 242 -5.34 2.38 21.09
CA THR A 242 -4.02 2.42 21.74
C THR A 242 -3.12 1.37 21.11
N ILE A 243 -1.89 1.76 20.78
CA ILE A 243 -0.84 0.85 20.28
C ILE A 243 0.35 0.82 21.23
N GLN A 244 1.19 -0.20 21.08
CA GLN A 244 2.50 -0.26 21.69
C GLN A 244 3.56 0.27 20.72
N VAL A 245 4.39 1.19 21.22
CA VAL A 245 5.61 1.65 20.55
C VAL A 245 6.82 1.14 21.32
N GLU A 246 7.64 0.32 20.70
CA GLU A 246 8.86 -0.22 21.30
C GLU A 246 10.07 0.63 20.90
N VAL A 247 10.72 1.26 21.90
CA VAL A 247 12.00 1.93 21.72
C VAL A 247 13.10 0.90 21.92
N VAL A 248 13.79 0.56 20.84
CA VAL A 248 14.79 -0.52 20.81
C VAL A 248 16.20 0.02 20.58
N ASP A 249 17.20 -0.68 21.07
CA ASP A 249 18.60 -0.38 20.80
C ASP A 249 19.14 -1.29 19.69
N LYS A 250 19.38 -0.73 18.50
CA LYS A 250 19.95 -1.47 17.35
C LYS A 250 21.43 -1.84 17.54
N THR A 251 22.14 -1.33 18.54
CA THR A 251 23.52 -1.75 18.81
C THR A 251 23.62 -3.20 19.29
N LYS A 252 22.52 -3.79 19.80
CA LYS A 252 22.42 -5.22 20.12
C LYS A 252 22.47 -6.17 18.92
N ASP A 253 22.30 -5.66 17.69
CA ASP A 253 22.44 -6.45 16.47
C ASP A 253 23.92 -6.67 16.07
N ASN A 254 24.84 -5.92 16.69
CA ASN A 254 26.30 -6.14 16.60
C ASN A 254 26.85 -7.07 17.70
N GLU A 255 26.07 -7.41 18.73
CA GLU A 255 26.55 -8.32 19.78
C GLU A 255 26.78 -9.74 19.22
N LYS A 256 27.97 -10.28 19.47
CA LYS A 256 28.28 -11.69 19.23
C LYS A 256 27.67 -12.53 20.36
N VAL A 257 26.70 -13.38 20.04
CA VAL A 257 25.96 -14.21 21.00
C VAL A 257 25.95 -15.66 20.56
N VAL A 258 26.24 -16.57 21.49
CA VAL A 258 26.01 -18.01 21.35
C VAL A 258 24.84 -18.42 22.24
N TYR A 259 23.90 -19.16 21.66
CA TYR A 259 22.84 -19.89 22.34
C TYR A 259 23.23 -21.37 22.36
N LEU A 260 23.73 -21.83 23.51
CA LEU A 260 23.94 -23.26 23.74
C LEU A 260 22.57 -23.89 23.97
N THR A 261 22.23 -24.92 23.19
CA THR A 261 20.95 -25.61 23.31
C THR A 261 21.18 -27.11 23.45
N PHE A 262 20.49 -27.73 24.41
CA PHE A 262 20.59 -29.15 24.73
C PHE A 262 19.24 -29.83 24.58
N ASP A 263 19.17 -30.82 23.69
CA ASP A 263 17.98 -31.64 23.46
C ASP A 263 18.08 -32.98 24.20
N ASP A 264 16.94 -33.66 24.33
CA ASP A 264 16.77 -35.03 24.84
C ASP A 264 17.02 -35.27 26.35
N GLY A 265 17.53 -34.28 27.07
CA GLY A 265 17.58 -34.28 28.52
C GLY A 265 16.20 -34.19 29.20
N PRO A 266 16.15 -34.29 30.54
CA PRO A 266 17.31 -34.51 31.41
C PRO A 266 17.78 -35.97 31.41
N SER A 267 19.07 -36.18 31.68
CA SER A 267 19.72 -37.48 31.80
C SER A 267 20.82 -37.47 32.86
N ARG A 268 21.63 -38.53 32.93
CA ARG A 268 22.81 -38.57 33.81
C ARG A 268 23.82 -37.45 33.53
N HIS A 269 23.84 -36.92 32.31
CA HIS A 269 24.79 -35.87 31.90
C HIS A 269 24.31 -34.45 32.17
N THR A 270 23.01 -34.24 32.39
CA THR A 270 22.46 -32.91 32.72
C THR A 270 23.17 -32.24 33.91
N PRO A 271 23.43 -32.90 35.06
CA PRO A 271 24.22 -32.30 36.13
C PRO A 271 25.64 -31.89 35.71
N GLU A 272 26.31 -32.69 34.88
CA GLU A 272 27.67 -32.40 34.41
C GLU A 272 27.67 -31.14 33.51
N VAL A 273 26.69 -31.05 32.60
CA VAL A 273 26.50 -29.88 31.74
C VAL A 273 26.22 -28.63 32.57
N LEU A 274 25.31 -28.70 33.56
CA LEU A 274 24.99 -27.58 34.44
C LEU A 274 26.20 -27.08 35.23
N GLU A 275 27.02 -28.00 35.75
CA GLU A 275 28.25 -27.63 36.46
C GLU A 275 29.27 -26.92 35.57
N ILE A 276 29.43 -27.38 34.31
CA ILE A 276 30.27 -26.69 33.33
C ILE A 276 29.71 -25.29 33.02
N LEU A 277 28.41 -25.17 32.73
CA LEU A 277 27.79 -23.88 32.43
C LEU A 277 27.95 -22.88 33.58
N LYS A 278 27.77 -23.34 34.83
CA LYS A 278 27.98 -22.55 36.04
C LYS A 278 29.43 -22.06 36.15
N ARG A 279 30.42 -22.95 35.97
CA ARG A 279 31.85 -22.62 36.01
C ARG A 279 32.25 -21.54 35.01
N TYR A 280 31.69 -21.61 33.80
CA TYR A 280 31.97 -20.65 32.74
C TYR A 280 31.00 -19.45 32.72
N GLN A 281 30.11 -19.33 33.70
CA GLN A 281 29.09 -18.29 33.81
C GLN A 281 28.23 -18.14 32.54
N CYS A 282 27.97 -19.26 31.85
CA CYS A 282 27.19 -19.30 30.63
C CYS A 282 25.72 -19.61 30.92
N LYS A 283 24.81 -19.04 30.15
CA LYS A 283 23.41 -19.46 30.10
C LYS A 283 23.14 -20.29 28.85
N ALA A 284 22.21 -21.23 28.96
CA ALA A 284 21.85 -22.19 27.92
C ALA A 284 20.34 -22.46 27.94
N THR A 285 19.86 -23.20 26.95
CA THR A 285 18.47 -23.65 26.87
C THR A 285 18.39 -25.17 26.82
N PHE A 286 17.51 -25.76 27.60
CA PHE A 286 17.29 -27.21 27.64
C PHE A 286 15.91 -27.52 27.05
N PHE A 287 15.87 -28.16 25.88
CA PHE A 287 14.65 -28.67 25.28
C PHE A 287 14.35 -30.05 25.87
N ILE A 288 13.57 -30.06 26.93
CA ILE A 288 13.39 -31.24 27.77
C ILE A 288 12.45 -32.25 27.13
N THR A 289 12.65 -33.51 27.51
CA THR A 289 11.74 -34.61 27.24
C THR A 289 11.05 -35.12 28.49
N GLY A 290 10.00 -35.91 28.31
CA GLY A 290 9.37 -36.67 29.40
C GLY A 290 10.14 -37.92 29.81
N MET A 291 11.31 -38.16 29.21
CA MET A 291 12.10 -39.36 29.42
C MET A 291 12.89 -39.28 30.75
N ASN A 292 13.37 -40.44 31.22
CA ASN A 292 14.26 -40.57 32.38
C ASN A 292 13.78 -39.88 33.68
N GLU A 293 12.73 -40.42 34.29
CA GLU A 293 12.11 -39.87 35.51
C GLU A 293 13.10 -39.52 36.63
N LYS A 294 14.12 -40.37 36.82
CA LYS A 294 15.21 -40.17 37.80
C LYS A 294 15.87 -38.79 37.72
N TYR A 295 15.99 -38.20 36.53
CA TYR A 295 16.71 -36.94 36.32
C TYR A 295 15.80 -35.72 36.14
N ARG A 296 14.48 -35.90 36.14
CA ARG A 296 13.51 -34.79 36.03
C ARG A 296 13.70 -33.65 37.05
N PRO A 297 14.15 -33.87 38.31
CA PRO A 297 14.46 -32.76 39.22
C PRO A 297 15.46 -31.74 38.67
N TYR A 298 16.33 -32.12 37.74
CA TYR A 298 17.27 -31.19 37.10
C TYR A 298 16.58 -30.15 36.20
N ILE A 299 15.31 -30.33 35.82
CA ILE A 299 14.51 -29.28 35.15
C ILE A 299 14.43 -28.04 36.05
N LYS A 300 14.08 -28.25 37.33
CA LYS A 300 14.02 -27.16 38.31
C LYS A 300 15.40 -26.60 38.61
N THR A 301 16.40 -27.46 38.77
CA THR A 301 17.80 -27.01 38.98
C THR A 301 18.29 -26.14 37.83
N ALA A 302 18.04 -26.51 36.57
CA ALA A 302 18.44 -25.73 35.41
C ALA A 302 17.73 -24.36 35.38
N TYR A 303 16.42 -24.36 35.66
CA TYR A 303 15.64 -23.13 35.75
C TYR A 303 16.12 -22.18 36.86
N ASP A 304 16.34 -22.71 38.07
CA ASP A 304 16.83 -21.93 39.23
C ASP A 304 18.25 -21.37 38.98
N GLN A 305 19.04 -22.03 38.14
CA GLN A 305 20.34 -21.52 37.68
C GLN A 305 20.23 -20.47 36.57
N GLY A 306 19.03 -20.07 36.16
CA GLY A 306 18.77 -19.06 35.14
C GLY A 306 18.95 -19.55 33.70
N HIS A 307 18.81 -20.85 33.46
CA HIS A 307 18.70 -21.41 32.12
C HIS A 307 17.25 -21.43 31.64
N THR A 308 17.04 -21.42 30.33
CA THR A 308 15.71 -21.52 29.76
C THR A 308 15.31 -22.98 29.63
N ILE A 309 14.08 -23.30 30.02
CA ILE A 309 13.45 -24.60 29.75
C ILE A 309 12.58 -24.45 28.50
N GLY A 310 12.83 -25.26 27.48
CA GLY A 310 12.01 -25.42 26.30
C GLY A 310 11.40 -26.82 26.23
N LEU A 311 10.41 -27.01 25.35
CA LEU A 311 9.73 -28.28 25.18
C LEU A 311 10.20 -29.01 23.93
N HIS A 312 10.66 -30.26 24.06
CA HIS A 312 10.97 -31.11 22.92
C HIS A 312 9.81 -32.05 22.58
N THR A 313 9.50 -32.97 23.50
CA THR A 313 8.47 -34.02 23.36
C THR A 313 8.39 -34.81 24.66
N TYR A 314 7.22 -35.34 25.03
CA TYR A 314 7.13 -36.24 26.18
C TYR A 314 7.77 -37.61 25.89
N SER A 315 7.45 -38.22 24.75
CA SER A 315 7.83 -39.61 24.46
C SER A 315 9.11 -39.80 23.65
N HIS A 316 9.57 -38.77 22.93
CA HIS A 316 10.66 -38.85 21.95
C HIS A 316 10.54 -40.03 20.97
N ASN A 317 9.30 -40.37 20.60
CA ASN A 317 8.99 -41.44 19.67
C ASN A 317 8.39 -40.87 18.39
N TYR A 318 9.19 -40.83 17.33
CA TYR A 318 8.82 -40.29 16.03
C TYR A 318 7.52 -40.85 15.47
N SER A 319 7.26 -42.16 15.61
CA SER A 319 6.03 -42.77 15.04
C SER A 319 4.77 -42.36 15.79
N LYS A 320 4.88 -42.07 17.09
CA LYS A 320 3.77 -41.56 17.91
C LYS A 320 3.57 -40.06 17.70
N VAL A 321 4.66 -39.30 17.82
CA VAL A 321 4.65 -37.83 17.75
C VAL A 321 4.19 -37.35 16.38
N TYR A 322 4.66 -37.98 15.30
CA TYR A 322 4.33 -37.59 13.93
C TYR A 322 3.22 -38.43 13.28
N ALA A 323 2.43 -39.19 14.06
CA ALA A 323 1.25 -39.89 13.52
C ALA A 323 0.19 -38.90 13.00
N SER A 324 -0.03 -37.79 13.72
CA SER A 324 -0.96 -36.72 13.34
C SER A 324 -0.63 -35.44 14.12
N THR A 325 -1.16 -34.30 13.66
CA THR A 325 -1.02 -33.03 14.39
C THR A 325 -1.61 -33.12 15.81
N ASN A 326 -2.73 -33.83 15.99
CA ASN A 326 -3.33 -34.07 17.30
C ASN A 326 -2.41 -34.91 18.20
N ALA A 327 -1.76 -35.94 17.65
CA ALA A 327 -0.80 -36.74 18.40
C ALA A 327 0.40 -35.91 18.87
N TYR A 328 0.94 -35.06 17.99
CA TYR A 328 1.99 -34.10 18.32
C TYR A 328 1.57 -33.19 19.49
N PHE A 329 0.41 -32.52 19.39
CA PHE A 329 -0.02 -31.59 20.44
C PHE A 329 -0.38 -32.28 21.75
N LYS A 330 -0.89 -33.52 21.73
CA LYS A 330 -1.10 -34.32 22.95
C LYS A 330 0.21 -34.67 23.63
N ASP A 331 1.25 -34.98 22.87
CA ASP A 331 2.59 -35.26 23.40
C ASP A 331 3.25 -33.96 23.91
N LEU A 332 3.09 -32.85 23.19
CA LEU A 332 3.57 -31.52 23.59
C LEU A 332 2.90 -31.03 24.89
N ASP A 333 1.58 -31.22 25.03
CA ASP A 333 0.84 -30.87 26.24
C ASP A 333 1.34 -31.67 27.47
N LYS A 334 1.67 -32.95 27.28
CA LYS A 334 2.24 -33.77 28.36
C LYS A 334 3.59 -33.26 28.85
N VAL A 335 4.52 -32.93 27.95
CA VAL A 335 5.81 -32.35 28.36
C VAL A 335 5.65 -30.92 28.88
N GLY A 336 4.67 -30.16 28.39
CA GLY A 336 4.32 -28.83 28.92
C GLY A 336 3.77 -28.86 30.34
N LYS A 337 2.98 -29.89 30.69
CA LYS A 337 2.53 -30.16 32.07
C LYS A 337 3.69 -30.55 32.96
N LEU A 338 4.56 -31.46 32.49
CA LEU A 338 5.77 -31.84 33.21
C LEU A 338 6.66 -30.62 33.52
N ALA A 339 6.89 -29.76 32.53
CA ALA A 339 7.66 -28.53 32.74
C ALA A 339 7.01 -27.66 33.83
N LYS A 340 5.69 -27.45 33.74
CA LYS A 340 4.91 -26.65 34.69
C LYS A 340 4.97 -27.19 36.11
N GLU A 341 4.99 -28.50 36.30
CA GLU A 341 5.16 -29.12 37.63
C GLU A 341 6.46 -28.70 38.31
N TYR A 342 7.55 -28.57 37.55
CA TYR A 342 8.84 -28.16 38.10
C TYR A 342 9.01 -26.65 38.22
N ILE A 343 8.57 -25.86 37.22
CA ILE A 343 8.92 -24.42 37.13
C ILE A 343 7.72 -23.47 37.29
N GLY A 344 6.51 -23.99 37.50
CA GLY A 344 5.31 -23.20 37.79
C GLY A 344 4.55 -22.66 36.56
N PHE A 345 5.13 -22.72 35.37
CA PHE A 345 4.47 -22.31 34.12
C PHE A 345 4.83 -23.26 32.96
N THR A 346 4.01 -23.24 31.91
CA THR A 346 4.29 -23.99 30.68
C THR A 346 5.14 -23.12 29.74
N PRO A 347 6.38 -23.52 29.40
CA PRO A 347 7.19 -22.81 28.43
C PRO A 347 6.52 -22.72 27.06
N LYS A 348 6.78 -21.61 26.35
CA LYS A 348 6.31 -21.39 24.98
C LYS A 348 7.38 -21.70 23.91
N TYR A 349 8.63 -21.91 24.32
CA TYR A 349 9.71 -22.26 23.39
C TYR A 349 9.73 -23.76 23.16
N ILE A 350 9.77 -24.17 21.90
CA ILE A 350 9.77 -25.59 21.52
C ILE A 350 10.89 -25.88 20.52
N ARG A 351 11.25 -27.15 20.39
CA ARG A 351 12.03 -27.66 19.27
C ARG A 351 11.42 -28.96 18.80
N PHE A 352 11.13 -29.08 17.51
CA PHE A 352 10.59 -30.31 16.95
C PHE A 352 11.62 -31.44 17.04
N PRO A 353 11.24 -32.69 17.39
CA PRO A 353 12.12 -33.85 17.25
C PRO A 353 12.68 -33.96 15.83
N GLY A 354 14.01 -33.88 15.70
CA GLY A 354 14.72 -33.84 14.41
C GLY A 354 14.72 -32.48 13.70
N GLY A 355 14.18 -31.42 14.30
CA GLY A 355 14.07 -30.07 13.73
C GLY A 355 12.84 -29.87 12.82
N GLY A 356 12.52 -28.61 12.51
CA GLY A 356 11.46 -28.24 11.56
C GLY A 356 11.72 -28.75 10.14
N SER A 357 12.99 -29.02 9.82
CA SER A 357 13.47 -29.54 8.54
C SER A 357 13.48 -31.08 8.46
N ASN A 358 13.03 -31.79 9.49
CA ASN A 358 13.14 -33.25 9.53
C ASN A 358 12.37 -33.93 8.38
N THR A 359 12.97 -34.97 7.81
CA THR A 359 12.35 -35.81 6.78
C THR A 359 11.80 -37.13 7.34
N ILE A 360 12.22 -37.52 8.56
CA ILE A 360 11.75 -38.76 9.21
C ILE A 360 10.24 -38.76 9.44
N SER A 361 9.64 -37.60 9.70
CA SER A 361 8.19 -37.43 9.84
C SER A 361 7.42 -37.88 8.60
N ARG A 362 8.02 -37.81 7.40
CA ARG A 362 7.40 -38.23 6.13
C ARG A 362 7.03 -39.71 6.13
N LYS A 363 7.75 -40.55 6.89
CA LYS A 363 7.44 -41.98 7.06
C LYS A 363 6.09 -42.20 7.74
N TYR A 364 5.64 -41.27 8.57
CA TYR A 364 4.44 -41.43 9.40
C TYR A 364 3.29 -40.57 8.89
N ASN A 365 3.57 -39.34 8.44
CA ASN A 365 2.58 -38.40 7.95
C ASN A 365 3.22 -37.38 7.00
N LYS A 366 2.96 -37.51 5.70
CA LYS A 366 3.49 -36.62 4.66
C LYS A 366 2.82 -35.24 4.76
N GLY A 367 3.60 -34.16 4.75
CA GLY A 367 3.08 -32.79 4.90
C GLY A 367 2.86 -32.36 6.36
N ILE A 368 3.16 -33.20 7.34
CA ILE A 368 2.88 -32.87 8.76
C ILE A 368 3.72 -31.70 9.25
N MET A 369 4.98 -31.54 8.82
CA MET A 369 5.83 -30.44 9.29
C MET A 369 5.35 -29.10 8.75
N SER A 370 4.92 -29.06 7.48
CA SER A 370 4.26 -27.89 6.88
C SER A 370 3.00 -27.44 7.63
N GLN A 371 2.30 -28.38 8.27
CA GLN A 371 1.14 -28.09 9.12
C GLN A 371 1.56 -27.65 10.51
N LEU A 372 2.46 -28.40 11.15
CA LEU A 372 2.87 -28.18 12.54
C LEU A 372 3.57 -26.84 12.72
N THR A 373 4.49 -26.46 11.83
CA THR A 373 5.24 -25.18 11.93
C THR A 373 4.31 -23.97 11.91
N LYS A 374 3.16 -24.06 11.23
CA LYS A 374 2.10 -23.02 11.24
C LYS A 374 1.21 -23.12 12.49
N GLN A 375 0.85 -24.33 12.90
CA GLN A 375 -0.09 -24.54 14.01
C GLN A 375 0.52 -24.19 15.37
N VAL A 376 1.82 -24.40 15.57
CA VAL A 376 2.49 -24.05 16.83
C VAL A 376 2.44 -22.54 17.09
N GLY A 377 2.71 -21.73 16.07
CA GLY A 377 2.60 -20.27 16.16
C GLY A 377 1.19 -19.79 16.49
N LYS A 378 0.16 -20.37 15.86
CA LYS A 378 -1.26 -20.08 16.18
C LYS A 378 -1.65 -20.44 17.61
N LYS A 379 -0.92 -21.37 18.24
CA LYS A 379 -1.12 -21.80 19.63
C LYS A 379 -0.23 -21.07 20.63
N GLY A 380 0.49 -20.03 20.19
CA GLY A 380 1.35 -19.21 21.05
C GLY A 380 2.73 -19.80 21.33
N TYR A 381 3.12 -20.88 20.64
CA TYR A 381 4.46 -21.44 20.74
C TYR A 381 5.41 -20.82 19.71
N ILE A 382 6.69 -20.73 20.08
CA ILE A 382 7.79 -20.34 19.20
C ILE A 382 8.72 -21.54 19.08
N TYR A 383 8.95 -22.01 17.86
CA TYR A 383 9.91 -23.09 17.64
C TYR A 383 11.28 -22.55 17.24
N TYR A 384 12.34 -23.23 17.67
CA TYR A 384 13.73 -22.93 17.35
C TYR A 384 14.43 -24.16 16.78
N ASP A 385 15.01 -24.02 15.60
CA ASP A 385 15.97 -24.97 15.04
C ASP A 385 17.39 -24.58 15.47
N TRP A 386 18.39 -24.73 14.59
CA TRP A 386 19.78 -24.35 14.85
C TRP A 386 20.48 -23.94 13.55
N ASN A 387 21.57 -23.17 13.67
CA ASN A 387 22.47 -22.84 12.55
C ASN A 387 23.90 -23.37 12.75
N CYS A 388 24.14 -24.09 13.84
CA CYS A 388 25.39 -24.77 14.15
C CYS A 388 25.08 -26.02 14.99
N GLU A 389 25.93 -27.05 14.95
CA GLU A 389 25.76 -28.27 15.73
C GLU A 389 27.13 -28.89 16.04
N ASN A 390 27.27 -29.58 17.17
CA ASN A 390 28.43 -30.44 17.42
C ASN A 390 28.31 -31.78 16.63
N GLY A 391 27.10 -32.11 16.19
CA GLY A 391 26.75 -33.29 15.43
C GLY A 391 26.62 -34.58 16.27
N ASP A 392 26.61 -34.53 17.60
CA ASP A 392 26.48 -35.70 18.47
C ASP A 392 25.23 -36.57 18.22
N GLY A 393 24.29 -36.16 17.36
CA GLY A 393 23.21 -36.97 16.80
C GLY A 393 23.60 -37.92 15.66
N TYR A 394 24.78 -37.78 15.02
CA TYR A 394 25.26 -38.70 13.98
C TYR A 394 25.97 -39.93 14.57
N ALA A 395 25.95 -41.03 13.84
CA ALA A 395 26.71 -42.21 14.18
C ALA A 395 28.23 -41.96 14.04
N HIS A 396 29.01 -42.49 14.98
CA HIS A 396 30.48 -42.57 14.91
C HIS A 396 31.23 -41.25 14.70
N MET A 397 31.08 -40.28 15.61
CA MET A 397 31.94 -39.09 15.62
C MET A 397 32.89 -39.03 16.81
N SER A 398 34.13 -38.66 16.51
CA SER A 398 35.18 -38.37 17.49
C SER A 398 34.97 -37.00 18.13
N GLN A 399 35.51 -36.81 19.34
CA GLN A 399 35.49 -35.52 20.04
C GLN A 399 36.12 -34.38 19.22
N SER A 400 37.18 -34.67 18.44
CA SER A 400 37.84 -33.68 17.58
C SER A 400 36.92 -33.22 16.44
N GLN A 401 36.21 -34.14 15.78
CA GLN A 401 35.23 -33.80 14.75
C GLN A 401 34.07 -33.00 15.35
N MET A 402 33.57 -33.40 16.51
CA MET A 402 32.48 -32.70 17.18
C MET A 402 32.88 -31.28 17.56
N LEU A 403 34.07 -31.09 18.14
CA LEU A 403 34.60 -29.77 18.47
C LEU A 403 34.71 -28.89 17.22
N LYS A 404 35.28 -29.42 16.13
CA LYS A 404 35.42 -28.69 14.86
C LYS A 404 34.06 -28.21 14.33
N ARG A 405 33.02 -29.05 14.38
CA ARG A 405 31.66 -28.69 13.95
C ARG A 405 31.05 -27.63 14.87
N ALA A 406 31.14 -27.83 16.19
CA ALA A 406 30.60 -26.92 17.19
C ALA A 406 31.23 -25.52 17.12
N THR A 407 32.48 -25.40 16.65
CA THR A 407 33.20 -24.13 16.53
C THR A 407 33.31 -23.61 15.10
N SER A 408 32.51 -24.14 14.17
CA SER A 408 32.61 -23.81 12.73
C SER A 408 31.97 -22.48 12.35
N SER A 409 30.97 -22.02 13.11
CA SER A 409 30.22 -20.81 12.79
C SER A 409 30.94 -19.53 13.24
N SER A 410 30.95 -18.53 12.37
CA SER A 410 31.39 -17.15 12.63
C SER A 410 30.26 -16.14 12.63
N ALA A 411 29.00 -16.59 12.55
CA ALA A 411 27.83 -15.73 12.54
C ALA A 411 27.70 -14.96 13.87
N LYS A 412 27.23 -13.71 13.84
CA LYS A 412 27.05 -12.91 15.07
C LYS A 412 26.13 -13.58 16.09
N LYS A 413 25.12 -14.31 15.62
CA LYS A 413 24.21 -15.09 16.46
C LYS A 413 24.33 -16.57 16.08
N VAL A 414 24.82 -17.38 17.00
CA VAL A 414 25.02 -18.83 16.77
C VAL A 414 24.10 -19.60 17.70
N MET A 415 23.24 -20.44 17.16
CA MET A 415 22.44 -21.39 17.93
C MET A 415 23.02 -22.78 17.70
N ILE A 416 23.66 -23.34 18.72
CA ILE A 416 24.35 -24.63 18.63
C ILE A 416 23.44 -25.73 19.17
N LEU A 417 23.10 -26.70 18.33
CA LEU A 417 22.47 -27.95 18.75
C LEU A 417 23.50 -28.90 19.37
N MET A 418 23.18 -29.38 20.56
CA MET A 418 23.87 -30.44 21.31
C MET A 418 22.82 -31.27 22.06
N HIS A 419 23.23 -32.40 22.64
CA HIS A 419 22.35 -33.23 23.45
C HIS A 419 22.96 -33.52 24.81
N ASP A 420 22.16 -33.39 25.88
CA ASP A 420 22.50 -33.84 27.22
C ASP A 420 21.82 -35.18 27.56
N ALA A 421 21.50 -35.97 26.53
CA ALA A 421 20.90 -37.31 26.60
C ALA A 421 21.87 -38.40 27.10
N ASN A 422 21.35 -39.56 27.48
CA ASN A 422 22.19 -40.72 27.82
C ASN A 422 23.15 -41.08 26.68
N GLY A 423 24.42 -41.34 27.01
CA GLY A 423 25.45 -41.74 26.03
C GLY A 423 26.14 -40.58 25.33
N LYS A 424 25.89 -39.33 25.75
CA LYS A 424 26.48 -38.11 25.19
C LYS A 424 27.69 -37.59 25.98
N GLN A 425 28.48 -38.48 26.58
CA GLN A 425 29.69 -38.09 27.34
C GLN A 425 30.64 -37.21 26.51
N ASN A 426 30.83 -37.53 25.23
CA ASN A 426 31.66 -36.71 24.34
C ASN A 426 31.20 -35.25 24.25
N THR A 427 29.88 -34.98 24.37
CA THR A 427 29.35 -33.61 24.41
C THR A 427 29.77 -32.89 25.68
N VAL A 428 29.67 -33.57 26.83
CA VAL A 428 30.16 -33.07 28.13
C VAL A 428 31.65 -32.74 28.05
N ASP A 429 32.45 -33.66 27.51
CA ASP A 429 33.91 -33.55 27.47
C ASP A 429 34.40 -32.39 26.58
N ILE A 430 33.71 -32.08 25.48
CA ILE A 430 34.11 -30.99 24.58
C ILE A 430 33.51 -29.63 24.96
N LEU A 431 32.44 -29.58 25.74
CA LEU A 431 31.70 -28.36 26.05
C LEU A 431 32.59 -27.22 26.58
N PRO A 432 33.55 -27.45 27.50
CA PRO A 432 34.49 -26.42 27.96
C PRO A 432 35.26 -25.77 26.80
N LYS A 433 35.77 -26.58 25.86
CA LYS A 433 36.55 -26.10 24.71
C LYS A 433 35.69 -25.31 23.72
N VAL A 434 34.42 -25.69 23.55
CA VAL A 434 33.46 -24.93 22.74
C VAL A 434 33.20 -23.55 23.36
N ILE A 435 32.98 -23.50 24.68
CA ILE A 435 32.75 -22.24 25.39
C ILE A 435 33.96 -21.32 25.26
N GLU A 436 35.15 -21.82 25.59
CA GLU A 436 36.40 -21.06 25.51
C GLU A 436 36.68 -20.51 24.11
N HIS A 437 36.39 -21.29 23.06
CA HIS A 437 36.57 -20.85 21.68
C HIS A 437 35.77 -19.58 21.37
N TYR A 438 34.49 -19.57 21.75
CA TYR A 438 33.60 -18.45 21.47
C TYR A 438 33.84 -17.27 22.42
N GLN A 439 34.16 -17.52 23.69
CA GLN A 439 34.58 -16.45 24.62
C GLN A 439 35.83 -15.72 24.13
N LYS A 440 36.86 -16.46 23.66
CA LYS A 440 38.08 -15.87 23.04
C LYS A 440 37.78 -15.00 21.82
N LYS A 441 36.65 -15.23 21.14
CA LYS A 441 36.19 -14.45 19.98
C LYS A 441 35.23 -13.31 20.35
N GLY A 442 35.02 -13.06 21.64
CA GLY A 442 34.17 -12.00 22.18
C GLY A 442 32.68 -12.31 22.15
N TYR A 443 32.29 -13.60 22.09
CA TYR A 443 30.89 -13.98 22.20
C TYR A 443 30.44 -14.04 23.65
N THR A 444 29.19 -13.63 23.89
CA THR A 444 28.46 -13.86 25.14
C THR A 444 27.54 -15.06 25.00
N PHE A 445 27.18 -15.68 26.13
CA PHE A 445 26.34 -16.88 26.16
C PHE A 445 25.00 -16.57 26.81
N LYS A 446 23.92 -16.69 26.03
CA LYS A 446 22.56 -16.36 26.47
C LYS A 446 21.65 -17.59 26.33
N ALA A 447 20.67 -17.69 27.22
CA ALA A 447 19.54 -18.60 27.03
C ALA A 447 18.51 -17.95 26.10
N ILE A 448 17.64 -18.77 25.49
CA ILE A 448 16.55 -18.27 24.64
C ILE A 448 15.55 -17.49 25.48
N ASP A 449 15.15 -16.32 24.99
CA ASP A 449 14.12 -15.45 25.55
C ASP A 449 13.28 -14.81 24.43
N ASP A 450 12.35 -13.92 24.80
CA ASP A 450 11.46 -13.24 23.84
C ASP A 450 12.16 -12.28 22.88
N SER A 451 13.41 -11.89 23.18
CA SER A 451 14.23 -11.06 22.30
C SER A 451 15.11 -11.89 21.35
N THR A 452 15.14 -13.21 21.53
CA THR A 452 16.02 -14.09 20.77
C THR A 452 15.53 -14.24 19.32
N PRO A 453 16.39 -13.97 18.31
CA PRO A 453 16.01 -14.13 16.92
C PRO A 453 15.63 -15.59 16.64
N VAL A 454 14.60 -15.79 15.82
CA VAL A 454 14.17 -17.14 15.44
C VAL A 454 15.15 -17.77 14.46
N PHE A 455 15.51 -19.03 14.72
CA PHE A 455 16.36 -19.83 13.84
C PHE A 455 15.47 -20.88 13.20
N HIS A 456 15.04 -20.65 11.95
CA HIS A 456 14.18 -21.60 11.22
C HIS A 456 14.94 -22.17 10.03
N GLN A 457 15.02 -23.49 9.98
CA GLN A 457 15.50 -24.20 8.81
C GLN A 457 14.36 -24.36 7.80
N HIS A 458 14.70 -24.69 6.56
CA HIS A 458 13.70 -24.98 5.54
C HIS A 458 12.89 -26.23 5.90
N VAL A 459 11.56 -26.16 5.79
CA VAL A 459 10.66 -27.27 6.11
C VAL A 459 10.66 -28.27 4.95
N ASN A 460 11.07 -29.52 5.21
CA ASN A 460 11.28 -30.53 4.16
C ASN A 460 10.16 -31.59 4.06
N ASN A 461 9.07 -31.47 4.83
CA ASN A 461 7.93 -32.40 4.77
C ASN A 461 6.58 -31.71 4.65
#